data_AF-A0A7S2G7W9-F1
#
_entry.id   AF-A0A7S2G7W9-F1
#
_cell.length_a   1.000
_cell.length_b   1.000
_cell.length_c   1.000
_cell.angle_alpha   90.00
_cell.angle_beta   90.00
_cell.angle_gamma   90.00
#
_symmetry.space_group_name_H-M   'P 1'
#
loop_
_entity.id
_entity.type
_entity.pdbx_description
1 polymer ?
#
loop_
_entity_poly.entity_id
_entity_poly.type
_entity_poly.pdbx_seq_one_letter_code
_entity_poly.pdbx_strand_id
1 'polypeptide(L)'
;NGYTSSRYVCPIKATAEALVSDSLSPTDYPAISGQSGSGSKRSVAQSVRRANPMSSKKAGYSGPRSIIFVAGGVCHAELQSVYQVSEETQKEVIVGATSIITAADYLGELESLSAGL
;
A
#
# COMPACT_ATOMS: atom_id res chain seq x y z
N ASN A 1 4.40 4.07 26.40
CA ASN A 1 5.36 2.97 26.63
C ASN A 1 5.78 2.37 25.29
N GLY A 2 6.91 2.82 24.74
CA GLY A 2 7.46 2.27 23.50
C GLY A 2 8.45 1.14 23.81
N TYR A 3 8.29 -0.01 23.17
CA TYR A 3 9.24 -1.12 23.26
C TYR A 3 10.57 -0.73 22.60
N THR A 4 11.67 -0.84 23.35
CA THR A 4 13.03 -0.49 22.85
C THR A 4 13.46 -1.30 21.61
N SER A 5 12.89 -2.49 21.43
CA SER A 5 13.16 -3.42 20.33
C SER A 5 12.40 -3.12 19.03
N SER A 6 11.44 -2.18 19.03
CA SER A 6 10.56 -1.92 17.87
C SER A 6 10.62 -0.47 17.39
N ARG A 7 11.81 0.16 17.47
CA ARG A 7 12.01 1.55 17.04
C ARG A 7 12.04 1.73 15.52
N TYR A 8 12.37 0.67 14.77
CA TYR A 8 12.44 0.74 13.32
C TYR A 8 11.04 0.89 12.71
N VAL A 9 10.92 1.82 11.76
CA VAL A 9 9.70 2.05 10.98
C VAL A 9 10.00 1.74 9.53
N CYS A 10 9.15 0.93 8.90
CA CYS A 10 9.33 0.55 7.51
C CYS A 10 9.16 1.79 6.59
N PRO A 11 10.11 2.08 5.69
CA PRO A 11 10.04 3.24 4.79
C PRO A 11 8.77 3.29 3.93
N ILE A 12 8.22 2.13 3.57
CA ILE A 12 6.95 2.01 2.84
C ILE A 12 5.79 2.68 3.57
N LYS A 13 5.82 2.72 4.91
CA LYS A 13 4.78 3.37 5.73
C LYS A 13 4.68 4.86 5.41
N ALA A 14 5.82 5.57 5.43
CA ALA A 14 5.88 6.99 5.12
C ALA A 14 5.42 7.28 3.68
N THR A 15 5.79 6.39 2.75
CA THR A 15 5.37 6.50 1.34
C THR A 15 3.85 6.28 1.18
N ALA A 16 3.28 5.31 1.89
CA ALA A 16 1.85 5.04 1.90
C ALA A 16 1.04 6.21 2.51
N GLU A 17 1.52 6.81 3.60
CA GLU A 17 0.92 8.00 4.22
C GLU A 17 0.97 9.21 3.29
N ALA A 18 2.11 9.44 2.63
CA ALA A 18 2.28 10.52 1.64
C ALA A 18 1.34 10.33 0.44
N LEU A 19 1.21 9.08 -0.04
CA LEU A 19 0.31 8.73 -1.14
C LEU A 19 -1.17 8.94 -0.76
N VAL A 20 -1.57 8.51 0.44
CA VAL A 20 -2.93 8.68 0.95
C VAL A 20 -3.27 10.14 1.21
N SER A 21 -2.30 10.97 1.59
CA SER A 21 -2.46 12.41 1.84
C SER A 21 -2.27 13.29 0.60
N ASP A 22 -2.01 12.71 -0.57
CA ASP A 22 -1.74 13.43 -1.83
C ASP A 22 -0.53 14.39 -1.71
N SER A 23 0.42 14.07 -0.83
CA SER A 23 1.62 14.88 -0.52
C SER A 23 2.93 14.26 -0.99
N LEU A 24 2.84 13.22 -1.83
CA LEU A 24 3.98 12.53 -2.42
C LEU A 24 4.75 13.45 -3.38
N SER A 25 6.09 13.48 -3.28
CA SER A 25 6.92 14.34 -4.10
C SER A 25 6.87 13.92 -5.58
N PRO A 26 6.43 14.80 -6.50
CA PRO A 26 6.38 14.47 -7.93
C PRO A 26 7.78 14.37 -8.56
N THR A 27 8.82 14.89 -7.88
CA THR A 27 10.21 14.78 -8.29
C THR A 27 10.75 13.36 -8.10
N ASP A 28 10.46 12.75 -6.96
CA ASP A 28 10.96 11.40 -6.64
C ASP A 28 10.02 10.32 -7.22
N TYR A 29 8.72 10.62 -7.32
CA TYR A 29 7.69 9.72 -7.82
C TYR A 29 6.90 10.35 -9.00
N PRO A 30 7.50 10.42 -10.19
CA PRO A 30 6.87 11.02 -11.37
C PRO A 30 5.70 10.16 -11.90
N ALA A 31 4.63 10.81 -12.32
CA ALA A 31 3.51 10.14 -12.98
C ALA A 31 3.78 9.91 -14.48
N ILE A 32 3.57 8.68 -14.96
CA ILE A 32 3.90 8.26 -16.34
C ILE A 32 2.86 8.78 -17.36
N SER A 33 1.59 8.91 -16.96
CA SER A 33 0.54 9.57 -17.75
C SER A 33 0.16 10.85 -17.03
N GLY A 34 0.04 11.97 -17.77
CA GLY A 34 -0.15 13.31 -17.22
C GLY A 34 -1.07 13.34 -16.01
N GLN A 35 -0.61 13.98 -14.94
CA GLN A 35 -1.32 14.17 -13.67
C GLN A 35 -2.62 14.92 -13.96
N SER A 36 -3.69 14.20 -14.31
CA SER A 36 -5.01 14.79 -14.42
C SER A 36 -5.38 15.19 -13.00
N GLY A 37 -5.38 16.51 -12.76
CA GLY A 37 -5.41 17.09 -11.43
C GLY A 37 -6.39 16.39 -10.48
N SER A 38 -5.93 16.21 -9.25
CA SER A 38 -6.73 15.89 -8.07
C SER A 38 -7.99 16.77 -8.08
N GLY A 39 -9.11 16.23 -8.59
CA GLY A 39 -10.28 17.06 -8.90
C GLY A 39 -11.35 16.45 -9.81
N SER A 40 -11.11 15.31 -10.46
CA SER A 40 -12.20 14.65 -11.18
C SER A 40 -13.13 13.98 -10.17
N LYS A 41 -14.16 14.71 -9.72
CA LYS A 41 -15.38 14.13 -9.13
C LYS A 41 -15.94 13.13 -10.14
N ARG A 42 -15.48 11.87 -10.06
CA ARG A 42 -16.05 10.79 -10.88
C ARG A 42 -17.53 10.76 -10.52
N SER A 43 -18.39 11.02 -11.51
CA SER A 43 -19.82 10.83 -11.37
C SER A 43 -20.04 9.42 -10.82
N VAL A 44 -20.60 9.32 -9.62
CA VAL A 44 -20.99 8.03 -9.04
C VAL A 44 -22.00 7.43 -10.01
N ALA A 45 -21.61 6.38 -10.73
CA ALA A 45 -22.56 5.61 -11.51
C ALA A 45 -23.51 4.91 -10.53
N GLN A 46 -24.72 5.45 -10.36
CA GLN A 46 -25.74 4.83 -9.52
C GLN A 46 -26.25 3.55 -10.19
N SER A 47 -25.88 2.40 -9.63
CA SER A 47 -26.48 1.11 -9.97
C SER A 47 -27.86 1.00 -9.31
N VAL A 48 -28.90 0.79 -10.11
CA VAL A 48 -30.30 0.60 -9.67
C VAL A 48 -30.60 -0.83 -9.17
N ARG A 49 -29.56 -1.64 -8.94
CA ARG A 49 -29.73 -3.03 -8.49
C ARG A 49 -30.15 -3.03 -7.03
N ARG A 50 -31.39 -3.47 -6.78
CA ARG A 50 -32.02 -3.59 -5.47
C ARG A 50 -31.06 -4.23 -4.46
N ALA A 51 -30.86 -3.53 -3.35
CA ALA A 51 -30.00 -3.96 -2.26
C ALA A 51 -30.50 -5.27 -1.65
N ASN A 52 -29.62 -6.27 -1.54
CA ASN A 52 -29.82 -7.42 -0.67
C ASN A 52 -29.44 -7.01 0.77
N PRO A 53 -30.34 -7.03 1.76
CA PRO A 53 -30.09 -6.48 3.09
C PRO A 53 -29.19 -7.33 4.00
N MET A 54 -28.59 -8.42 3.49
CA MET A 54 -27.85 -9.40 4.29
C MET A 54 -26.41 -9.65 3.80
N SER A 55 -25.69 -8.58 3.44
CA SER A 55 -24.23 -8.64 3.35
C SER A 55 -23.67 -7.75 4.44
N SER A 56 -23.07 -8.37 5.46
CA SER A 56 -22.37 -7.71 6.55
C SER A 56 -21.35 -6.74 5.97
N LYS A 57 -21.69 -5.45 5.95
CA LYS A 57 -20.77 -4.38 5.56
C LYS A 57 -19.67 -4.35 6.61
N LYS A 58 -18.51 -4.99 6.32
CA LYS A 58 -17.25 -4.55 6.93
C LYS A 58 -17.19 -3.03 6.73
N ALA A 59 -16.74 -2.29 7.74
CA ALA A 59 -16.56 -0.84 7.66
C ALA A 59 -15.88 -0.52 6.32
N GLY A 60 -16.64 0.03 5.39
CA GLY A 60 -16.22 0.10 4.00
C GLY A 60 -15.20 1.20 3.87
N TYR A 61 -14.00 0.89 3.39
CA TYR A 61 -13.03 1.89 2.99
C TYR A 61 -13.71 2.88 2.02
N SER A 62 -13.53 4.17 2.27
CA SER A 62 -14.16 5.23 1.49
C SER A 62 -13.11 5.96 0.66
N GLY A 63 -13.38 6.13 -0.64
CA GLY A 63 -12.52 6.90 -1.53
C GLY A 63 -11.73 6.07 -2.56
N PRO A 64 -10.74 6.68 -3.22
CA PRO A 64 -9.93 6.02 -4.24
C PRO A 64 -9.02 4.94 -3.62
N ARG A 65 -8.77 3.87 -4.38
CA ARG A 65 -7.83 2.81 -4.01
C ARG A 65 -6.41 3.23 -4.35
N SER A 66 -5.51 3.11 -3.39
CA SER A 66 -4.07 3.27 -3.59
C SER A 66 -3.41 1.90 -3.70
N ILE A 67 -2.61 1.68 -4.73
CA ILE A 67 -1.93 0.40 -4.97
C ILE A 67 -0.43 0.64 -4.95
N ILE A 68 0.29 -0.10 -4.12
CA ILE A 68 1.75 -0.08 -4.00
C ILE A 68 2.26 -1.44 -4.44
N PHE A 69 3.23 -1.48 -5.37
CA PHE A 69 3.85 -2.71 -5.81
C PHE A 69 5.35 -2.68 -5.50
N VAL A 70 5.82 -3.66 -4.73
CA VAL A 70 7.24 -3.79 -4.36
C VAL A 70 7.89 -4.87 -5.23
N ALA A 71 8.89 -4.46 -6.02
CA ALA A 71 9.72 -5.39 -6.78
C ALA A 71 10.80 -6.01 -5.87
N GLY A 72 11.04 -7.31 -5.99
CA GLY A 72 12.03 -8.02 -5.16
C GLY A 72 11.47 -8.60 -3.86
N GLY A 73 10.15 -8.51 -3.66
CA GLY A 73 9.45 -9.11 -2.54
C GLY A 73 9.13 -8.12 -1.43
N VAL A 74 8.23 -8.51 -0.53
CA VAL A 74 7.78 -7.70 0.61
C VAL A 74 7.91 -8.49 1.90
N CYS A 75 8.33 -7.80 2.96
CA CYS A 75 8.41 -8.38 4.30
C CYS A 75 7.07 -8.25 5.05
N HIS A 76 6.84 -9.14 6.02
CA HIS A 76 5.66 -9.12 6.87
C HIS A 76 5.50 -7.79 7.65
N ALA A 77 6.60 -7.16 8.06
CA ALA A 77 6.57 -5.87 8.75
C ALA A 77 6.05 -4.74 7.83
N GLU A 78 6.38 -4.79 6.55
CA GLU A 78 5.92 -3.82 5.55
C GLU A 78 4.44 -3.98 5.30
N LEU A 79 3.97 -5.22 5.09
CA LEU A 79 2.54 -5.54 4.95
C LEU A 79 1.75 -5.00 6.15
N GLN A 80 2.18 -5.32 7.37
CA GLN A 80 1.53 -4.84 8.59
C GLN A 80 1.49 -3.30 8.65
N SER A 81 2.60 -2.64 8.32
CA SER A 81 2.70 -1.18 8.38
C SER A 81 1.72 -0.48 7.42
N VAL A 82 1.46 -1.06 6.24
CA VAL A 82 0.51 -0.50 5.29
C VAL A 82 -0.93 -0.80 5.68
N TYR A 83 -1.21 -1.98 6.24
CA TYR A 83 -2.53 -2.26 6.82
C TYR A 83 -2.88 -1.26 7.94
N GLN A 84 -1.91 -0.96 8.80
CA GLN A 84 -2.08 0.06 9.83
C GLN A 84 -2.44 1.43 9.24
N VAL A 85 -1.74 1.86 8.18
CA VAL A 85 -2.07 3.13 7.49
C VAL A 85 -3.49 3.10 6.91
N SER A 86 -3.91 1.98 6.32
CA SER A 86 -5.25 1.82 5.77
C SER A 86 -6.34 1.92 6.85
N GLU A 87 -6.12 1.33 8.02
CA GLU A 87 -7.03 1.42 9.16
C GLU A 87 -7.04 2.83 9.79
N GLU A 88 -5.88 3.47 9.95
CA GLU A 88 -5.75 4.81 10.54
C GLU A 88 -6.40 5.89 9.65
N THR A 89 -6.29 5.75 8.33
CA THR A 89 -6.81 6.74 7.37
C THR A 89 -8.20 6.40 6.84
N GLN A 90 -8.72 5.20 7.11
CA GLN A 90 -9.97 4.66 6.56
C GLN A 90 -10.02 4.69 5.03
N LYS A 91 -8.85 4.67 4.36
CA LYS A 91 -8.70 4.56 2.91
C LYS A 91 -8.14 3.20 2.53
N GLU A 92 -8.53 2.71 1.35
CA GLU A 92 -8.09 1.40 0.86
C GLU A 92 -6.67 1.51 0.28
N VAL A 93 -5.70 0.88 0.95
CA VAL A 93 -4.32 0.76 0.47
C VAL A 93 -4.00 -0.71 0.28
N ILE A 94 -3.66 -1.08 -0.95
CA ILE A 94 -3.34 -2.46 -1.34
C ILE A 94 -1.85 -2.53 -1.64
N VAL A 95 -1.15 -3.47 -0.98
CA VAL A 95 0.25 -3.77 -1.28
C VAL A 95 0.33 -5.09 -2.03
N GLY A 96 1.04 -5.08 -3.14
CA GLY A 96 1.45 -6.25 -3.87
C GLY A 96 2.97 -6.34 -3.93
N ALA A 97 3.48 -7.54 -4.18
CA ALA A 97 4.89 -7.78 -4.43
C ALA A 97 5.06 -9.00 -5.32
N THR A 98 6.29 -9.25 -5.78
CA THR A 98 6.65 -10.47 -6.51
C THR A 98 6.52 -11.72 -5.63
N SER A 99 6.92 -11.62 -4.37
CA SER A 99 6.90 -12.69 -3.37
C SER A 99 6.74 -12.08 -1.97
N ILE A 100 6.23 -12.86 -1.02
CA ILE A 100 6.26 -12.50 0.40
C ILE A 100 7.45 -13.24 0.99
N ILE A 101 8.42 -12.49 1.52
CA ILE A 101 9.73 -13.03 1.88
C ILE A 101 9.98 -12.94 3.38
N THR A 102 10.72 -13.91 3.90
CA THR A 102 11.35 -13.82 5.22
C THR A 102 12.79 -13.35 5.10
N ALA A 103 13.42 -12.99 6.22
CA ALA A 103 14.82 -12.59 6.23
C ALA A 103 15.76 -13.70 5.73
N ALA A 104 15.40 -14.97 5.96
CA ALA A 104 16.17 -16.11 5.47
C ALA A 104 16.06 -16.25 3.95
N ASP A 105 14.85 -16.13 3.40
CA ASP A 105 14.61 -16.22 1.96
C ASP A 105 15.36 -15.10 1.22
N TYR A 106 15.31 -13.86 1.74
CA TYR A 106 16.01 -12.72 1.16
C TYR A 106 17.53 -12.95 1.09
N LEU A 107 18.13 -13.49 2.15
CA LEU A 107 19.57 -13.79 2.17
C LEU A 107 19.92 -14.91 1.20
N GLY A 108 19.08 -15.94 1.07
CA GLY A 108 19.27 -17.02 0.11
C GLY A 108 19.19 -16.53 -1.34
N GLU A 109 18.22 -15.66 -1.65
CA GLU A 109 18.11 -15.03 -2.97
C GLU A 109 19.33 -14.15 -3.27
N LEU A 110 19.82 -13.39 -2.29
CA LEU A 110 21.01 -12.55 -2.42
C LEU A 110 22.29 -13.37 -2.67
N GLU A 111 22.46 -14.48 -1.96
CA GLU A 111 23.58 -15.40 -2.16
C GLU A 111 23.55 -15.97 -3.58
N SER A 112 22.38 -16.44 -4.03
CA SER A 112 22.18 -17.00 -5.37
C SER A 112 22.50 -15.99 -6.48
N LEU A 113 22.16 -14.71 -6.26
CA LEU A 113 22.48 -13.63 -7.18
C LEU A 113 23.99 -13.33 -7.19
N SER A 114 24.65 -13.39 -6.03
CA SER A 114 26.09 -13.11 -5.93
C SER A 114 26.97 -14.20 -6.55
N ALA A 115 26.51 -15.46 -6.55
CA ALA A 115 27.25 -16.59 -7.10
C ALA A 115 27.09 -16.74 -8.64
N GLY A 116 26.19 -15.97 -9.25
CA GLY A 116 25.89 -16.01 -10.69
C GLY A 116 26.62 -14.96 -11.55
N LEU A 117 27.58 -14.22 -10.97
CA LEU A 117 28.49 -13.26 -11.62
C LEU A 117 29.94 -13.69 -11.37
#